data_AF-A0A4P8SUY5-F1
#
_entry.id   AF-A0A4P8SUY5-F1
#
_cell.length_a   1.000
_cell.length_b   1.000
_cell.length_c   1.000
_cell.angle_alpha   90.00
_cell.angle_beta   90.00
_cell.angle_gamma   90.00
#
_symmetry.space_group_name_H-M   'P 1'
#
loop_
_entity.id
_entity.type
_entity.pdbx_description
1 polymer ?
#
loop_
_entity_poly.entity_id
_entity_poly.type
_entity_poly.pdbx_seq_one_letter_code
_entity_poly.pdbx_strand_id
1 'polypeptide(L)'
;MLTRVGKLAIAAALGVGASVLAGCSITPDSVCADYDQPNAVSIHVPESSGEVHAVALCSGVACTPTFGASTRTRSGDSWVAELDGTPDGPGRVALFDAAGIRLHEEPVDLQWTDVRFGADLQCRSGGRADVWVEG
;
A
#
# COMPACT_ATOMS: atom_id res chain seq x y z
N MET A 1 -28.16 61.50 -3.46
CA MET A 1 -27.62 62.00 -4.76
C MET A 1 -26.24 62.58 -4.48
N LEU A 2 -25.18 61.84 -4.81
CA LEU A 2 -23.81 62.33 -4.90
C LEU A 2 -23.35 62.19 -6.35
N THR A 3 -22.48 63.11 -6.75
CA THR A 3 -22.26 63.59 -8.11
C THR A 3 -21.32 62.71 -8.94
N ARG A 4 -21.58 62.72 -10.26
CA ARG A 4 -20.79 62.31 -11.45
C ARG A 4 -19.27 62.52 -11.30
N VAL A 5 -18.40 61.84 -12.07
CA VAL A 5 -17.94 62.16 -13.44
C VAL A 5 -17.24 60.90 -14.01
N GLY A 6 -17.62 60.33 -15.17
CA GLY A 6 -17.22 60.70 -16.55
C GLY A 6 -15.86 60.06 -16.91
N LYS A 7 -15.55 59.46 -18.07
CA LYS A 7 -16.03 59.52 -19.46
C LYS A 7 -15.32 58.38 -20.25
N LEU A 8 -15.99 57.86 -21.30
CA LEU A 8 -15.50 57.43 -22.65
C LEU A 8 -14.23 56.54 -22.77
N ALA A 9 -14.06 55.62 -23.73
CA ALA A 9 -14.84 55.16 -24.88
C ALA A 9 -14.11 53.93 -25.49
N ILE A 10 -14.90 52.99 -26.02
CA ILE A 10 -14.81 52.33 -27.35
C ILE A 10 -13.43 51.84 -27.85
N ALA A 11 -13.31 50.53 -28.09
CA ALA A 11 -12.92 49.97 -29.39
C ALA A 11 -13.18 48.46 -29.46
N ALA A 12 -13.84 48.04 -30.52
CA ALA A 12 -14.15 46.67 -30.89
C ALA A 12 -13.06 46.07 -31.80
N ALA A 13 -12.85 44.75 -31.75
CA ALA A 13 -12.46 43.84 -32.85
C ALA A 13 -12.11 42.47 -32.22
N LEU A 14 -12.89 41.39 -32.43
CA LEU A 14 -12.80 40.44 -33.56
C LEU A 14 -11.37 39.95 -33.84
N GLY A 15 -11.08 38.68 -33.57
CA GLY A 15 -9.81 38.06 -33.98
C GLY A 15 -9.63 36.62 -33.50
N VAL A 16 -9.83 35.70 -34.42
CA VAL A 16 -9.73 34.24 -34.34
C VAL A 16 -8.34 33.74 -33.90
N GLY A 17 -8.32 32.74 -33.00
CA GLY A 17 -7.46 31.55 -33.02
C GLY A 17 -5.93 31.69 -32.93
N ALA A 18 -5.35 31.18 -31.84
CA ALA A 18 -4.31 30.12 -31.84
C ALA A 18 -3.71 29.94 -30.43
N SER A 19 -3.88 28.73 -29.90
CA SER A 19 -3.09 27.97 -28.92
C SER A 19 -2.04 28.69 -28.07
N VAL A 20 -2.30 28.74 -26.76
CA VAL A 20 -1.23 28.60 -25.77
C VAL A 20 -1.63 27.48 -24.80
N LEU A 21 -0.97 26.33 -24.94
CA LEU A 21 -0.84 25.32 -23.89
C LEU A 21 -0.14 26.00 -22.70
N ALA A 22 -0.88 26.70 -21.86
CA ALA A 22 -0.40 27.17 -20.57
C ALA A 22 -0.84 26.13 -19.55
N GLY A 23 0.11 25.25 -19.24
CA GLY A 23 -0.08 24.01 -18.52
C GLY A 23 -0.95 24.16 -17.29
N CYS A 24 -1.82 23.17 -17.11
CA CYS A 24 -2.20 22.73 -15.77
C CYS A 24 -0.88 22.58 -15.00
N SER A 25 -0.59 23.51 -14.10
CA SER A 25 0.39 23.29 -13.04
C SER A 25 -0.23 22.26 -12.12
N ILE A 26 -0.19 21.00 -12.55
CA ILE A 26 -0.33 19.86 -11.66
C ILE A 26 0.98 19.90 -10.88
N THR A 27 0.95 20.55 -9.72
CA THR A 27 1.88 20.23 -8.65
C THR A 27 1.92 18.70 -8.57
N PRO A 28 3.09 18.04 -8.54
CA PRO A 28 3.16 16.64 -8.18
C PRO A 28 2.89 16.54 -6.67
N ASP A 29 1.68 16.90 -6.25
CA ASP A 29 1.09 16.40 -5.02
C ASP A 29 0.96 14.89 -5.26
N SER A 30 1.95 14.15 -4.77
CA SER A 30 2.04 12.71 -4.60
C SER A 30 0.80 11.91 -5.08
N VAL A 31 0.95 11.26 -6.24
CA VAL A 31 -0.12 10.64 -7.05
C VAL A 31 -0.71 9.33 -6.48
N CYS A 32 -0.74 9.12 -5.16
CA CYS A 32 -1.24 7.86 -4.59
C CYS A 32 -2.06 8.08 -3.32
N ALA A 33 -3.39 8.04 -3.45
CA ALA A 33 -4.34 8.17 -2.33
C ALA A 33 -4.52 6.88 -1.49
N ASP A 34 -3.85 5.77 -1.85
CA ASP A 34 -4.18 4.43 -1.36
C ASP A 34 -3.12 3.79 -0.44
N TYR A 35 -2.33 4.61 0.27
CA TYR A 35 -1.31 4.08 1.19
C TYR A 35 -1.86 3.25 2.36
N ASP A 36 -3.15 3.42 2.70
CA ASP A 36 -3.79 2.76 3.84
C ASP A 36 -4.78 1.65 3.42
N GLN A 37 -4.71 1.17 2.18
CA GLN A 37 -5.54 0.03 1.76
C GLN A 37 -4.87 -1.29 2.15
N PRO A 38 -5.64 -2.31 2.58
CA PRO A 38 -5.09 -3.62 2.90
C PRO A 38 -4.56 -4.30 1.63
N ASN A 39 -3.32 -4.78 1.69
CA ASN A 39 -2.67 -5.58 0.65
C ASN A 39 -2.29 -6.95 1.19
N ALA A 40 -2.50 -7.99 0.38
CA ALA A 40 -2.30 -9.38 0.79
C ALA A 40 -0.83 -9.79 0.71
N VAL A 41 -0.37 -10.47 1.77
CA VAL A 41 0.93 -11.13 1.86
C VAL A 41 0.70 -12.64 1.95
N SER A 42 1.32 -13.39 1.04
CA SER A 42 1.33 -14.86 1.07
C SER A 42 2.50 -15.33 1.93
N ILE A 43 2.20 -16.05 3.01
CA ILE A 43 3.20 -16.54 3.97
C ILE A 43 3.27 -18.07 3.85
N HIS A 44 4.42 -18.56 3.40
CA HIS A 44 4.70 -19.97 3.21
C HIS A 44 5.37 -20.51 4.48
N VAL A 45 4.72 -21.48 5.12
CA VAL A 45 5.20 -22.07 6.37
C VAL A 45 5.59 -23.53 6.10
N PRO A 46 6.80 -23.97 6.49
CA PRO A 46 7.26 -25.31 6.19
C PRO A 46 6.45 -26.33 6.99
N GLU A 47 6.21 -27.49 6.38
CA GLU A 47 5.40 -28.56 7.00
C GLU A 47 5.99 -29.06 8.33
N SER A 48 7.29 -28.84 8.57
CA SER A 48 7.98 -29.22 9.81
C SER A 48 7.68 -28.33 11.01
N SER A 49 6.99 -27.19 10.85
CA SER A 49 6.71 -26.24 11.94
C SER A 49 5.67 -26.69 12.97
N GLY A 50 5.21 -27.95 12.91
CA GLY A 50 4.17 -28.50 13.78
C GLY A 50 2.76 -28.06 13.36
N GLU A 51 1.77 -28.26 14.23
CA GLU A 51 0.38 -27.88 13.95
C GLU A 51 0.17 -26.37 14.13
N VAL A 52 0.53 -25.60 13.09
CA VAL A 52 0.30 -24.16 13.03
C VAL A 52 -1.20 -23.89 12.77
N HIS A 53 -1.81 -23.09 13.64
CA HIS A 53 -3.24 -22.77 13.57
C HIS A 53 -3.51 -21.31 13.21
N ALA A 54 -2.57 -20.41 13.45
CA ALA A 54 -2.66 -19.01 13.05
C ALA A 54 -1.28 -18.41 12.76
N VAL A 55 -1.25 -17.41 11.89
CA VAL A 55 -0.03 -16.70 11.49
C VAL A 55 -0.24 -15.20 11.62
N ALA A 56 0.67 -14.48 12.26
CA ALA A 56 0.64 -13.03 12.31
C ALA A 56 1.87 -12.44 11.60
N LEU A 57 1.64 -11.32 10.93
CA LEU A 57 2.67 -10.54 10.24
C LEU A 57 2.59 -9.09 10.71
N CYS A 58 3.73 -8.44 10.85
CA CYS A 58 3.82 -7.00 11.01
C CYS A 58 5.03 -6.44 10.25
N SER A 59 4.99 -5.14 9.96
CA SER A 59 6.06 -4.41 9.29
C SER A 59 6.82 -3.51 10.28
N GLY A 60 8.12 -3.32 10.01
CA GLY A 60 9.05 -2.53 10.80
C GLY A 60 9.91 -3.35 11.77
N VAL A 61 11.14 -2.90 12.01
CA VAL A 61 12.13 -3.59 12.89
C VAL A 61 11.63 -3.77 14.32
N ALA A 62 10.85 -2.81 14.83
CA ALA A 62 10.35 -2.81 16.21
C ALA A 62 8.94 -3.44 16.34
N CYS A 63 8.40 -4.02 15.27
CA CYS A 63 7.05 -4.55 15.29
C CYS A 63 6.99 -5.86 16.09
N THR A 64 5.83 -6.12 16.70
CA THR A 64 5.58 -7.36 17.45
C THR A 64 4.30 -8.01 16.92
N PRO A 65 4.40 -9.13 16.20
CA PRO A 65 3.24 -9.85 15.70
C PRO A 65 2.49 -10.48 16.88
N THR A 66 1.17 -10.35 16.92
CA THR A 66 0.35 -10.83 18.04
C THR A 66 -0.74 -11.77 17.56
N PHE A 67 -1.15 -12.70 18.42
CA PHE A 67 -2.23 -13.63 18.10
C PHE A 67 -3.56 -12.92 17.81
N GLY A 68 -3.83 -11.78 18.48
CA GLY A 68 -5.04 -10.98 18.24
C GLY A 68 -5.11 -10.37 16.84
N ALA A 69 -3.96 -10.17 16.20
CA ALA A 69 -3.83 -9.68 14.82
C ALA A 69 -3.47 -10.79 13.82
N SER A 70 -3.58 -12.06 14.22
CA SER A 70 -3.24 -13.20 13.36
C SER A 70 -4.34 -13.50 12.34
N THR A 71 -3.93 -13.99 11.19
CA THR A 71 -4.81 -14.61 10.21
C THR A 71 -4.96 -16.10 10.46
N ARG A 72 -6.13 -16.62 10.09
CA ARG A 72 -6.39 -18.06 9.95
C ARG A 72 -6.74 -18.43 8.51
N THR A 73 -6.68 -17.46 7.61
CA THR A 73 -7.05 -17.62 6.21
C THR A 73 -5.91 -18.29 5.45
N ARG A 74 -6.25 -19.31 4.67
CA ARG A 74 -5.32 -20.01 3.77
C ARG A 74 -5.74 -19.85 2.31
N SER A 75 -4.74 -19.82 1.44
CA SER A 75 -4.89 -19.89 -0.01
C SER A 75 -3.86 -20.88 -0.55
N GLY A 76 -4.34 -22.05 -0.99
CA GLY A 76 -3.47 -23.19 -1.30
C GLY A 76 -2.61 -23.57 -0.08
N ASP A 77 -1.30 -23.61 -0.29
CA ASP A 77 -0.31 -23.99 0.72
C ASP A 77 0.22 -22.81 1.55
N SER A 78 -0.34 -21.61 1.36
CA SER A 78 0.09 -20.38 2.04
C SER A 78 -0.97 -19.80 2.96
N TRP A 79 -0.53 -19.09 4.00
CA TRP A 79 -1.38 -18.24 4.82
C TRP A 79 -1.50 -16.86 4.20
N VAL A 80 -2.66 -16.23 4.35
CA VAL A 80 -2.92 -14.89 3.81
C VAL A 80 -3.05 -13.90 4.96
N ALA A 81 -2.03 -13.06 5.12
CA ALA A 81 -2.07 -11.90 6.01
C ALA A 81 -2.34 -10.63 5.21
N GLU A 82 -2.87 -9.59 5.85
CA GLU A 82 -3.07 -8.28 5.24
C GLU A 82 -2.21 -7.26 5.99
N LEU A 83 -1.58 -6.37 5.22
CA LEU A 83 -0.92 -5.17 5.75
C LEU A 83 -1.51 -3.95 5.07
N ASP A 84 -1.70 -2.88 5.83
CA ASP A 84 -2.07 -1.61 5.25
C ASP A 84 -0.89 -1.06 4.43
N GLY A 85 -1.19 -0.72 3.18
CA GLY A 85 -0.19 -0.28 2.21
C GLY A 85 0.77 -1.37 1.78
N THR A 86 1.91 -0.93 1.25
CA THR A 86 2.99 -1.79 0.72
C THR A 86 4.32 -1.36 1.33
N PRO A 87 4.53 -1.56 2.65
CA PRO A 87 5.79 -1.19 3.28
C PRO A 87 6.88 -2.18 2.88
N ASP A 88 7.81 -1.73 2.04
CA ASP A 88 9.04 -2.48 1.77
C ASP A 88 9.94 -2.53 3.02
N GLY A 89 10.78 -3.57 3.07
CA GLY A 89 11.84 -3.71 4.06
C GLY A 89 11.44 -4.61 5.24
N PRO A 90 12.03 -4.40 6.43
CA PRO A 90 11.99 -5.38 7.49
C PRO A 90 10.58 -5.55 8.06
N GLY A 91 10.21 -6.81 8.33
CA GLY A 91 9.01 -7.20 9.05
C GLY A 91 9.28 -8.40 9.95
N ARG A 92 8.23 -8.91 10.59
CA ARG A 92 8.32 -10.11 11.43
C ARG A 92 7.08 -10.98 11.28
N VAL A 93 7.30 -12.29 11.21
CA VAL A 93 6.25 -13.30 11.18
C VAL A 93 6.27 -14.08 12.50
N ALA A 94 5.10 -14.40 13.04
CA ALA A 94 4.97 -15.34 14.14
C ALA A 94 3.90 -16.39 13.85
N LEU A 95 4.19 -17.62 14.29
CA LEU A 95 3.31 -18.78 14.18
C LEU A 95 2.71 -19.08 15.55
N PHE A 96 1.44 -19.47 15.57
CA PHE A 96 0.72 -19.78 16.80
C PHE A 96 -0.06 -21.09 16.69
N ASP A 97 -0.20 -21.77 17.82
CA ASP A 97 -1.12 -22.90 17.96
C ASP A 97 -2.58 -22.45 18.16
N ALA A 98 -3.49 -23.41 18.33
CA ALA A 98 -4.91 -23.13 18.52
C ALA A 98 -5.23 -22.42 19.85
N ALA A 99 -4.36 -22.53 20.85
CA ALA A 99 -4.49 -21.84 22.15
C ALA A 99 -3.90 -20.42 22.12
N GLY A 100 -3.24 -20.04 21.03
CA GLY A 100 -2.56 -18.75 20.88
C GLY A 100 -1.16 -18.71 21.49
N ILE A 101 -0.58 -19.87 21.81
CA ILE A 101 0.83 -19.97 22.20
C ILE A 101 1.70 -19.76 20.97
N ARG A 102 2.72 -18.92 21.11
CA ARG A 102 3.71 -18.66 20.06
C ARG A 102 4.61 -19.89 19.89
N LEU A 103 4.61 -20.46 18.70
CA LEU A 103 5.43 -21.61 18.32
C LEU A 103 6.78 -21.17 17.77
N HIS A 104 6.78 -20.14 16.94
CA HIS A 104 7.95 -19.64 16.23
C HIS A 104 7.78 -18.16 15.91
N GLU A 105 8.89 -17.43 15.76
CA GLU A 105 8.91 -16.05 15.28
C GLU A 105 10.27 -15.72 14.67
N GLU A 106 10.27 -15.06 13.52
CA GLU A 106 11.49 -14.66 12.84
C GLU A 106 11.35 -13.35 12.06
N PRO A 107 12.46 -12.65 11.79
CA PRO A 107 12.47 -11.51 10.89
C PRO A 107 12.29 -11.93 9.44
N VAL A 108 11.63 -11.09 8.66
CA VAL A 108 11.43 -11.26 7.21
C VAL A 108 11.71 -9.95 6.49
N ASP A 109 11.98 -10.00 5.20
CA ASP A 109 12.09 -8.81 4.34
C ASP A 109 10.88 -8.78 3.40
N LEU A 110 10.07 -7.73 3.49
CA LEU A 110 8.89 -7.52 2.67
C LEU A 110 9.30 -6.86 1.36
N GLN A 111 9.00 -7.52 0.26
CA GLN A 111 9.22 -6.99 -1.08
C GLN A 111 7.93 -7.11 -1.88
N TRP A 112 7.44 -5.98 -2.38
CA TRP A 112 6.15 -5.91 -3.06
C TRP A 112 6.32 -5.86 -4.58
N THR A 113 5.54 -6.68 -5.30
CA THR A 113 5.51 -6.67 -6.77
C THR A 113 4.19 -6.11 -7.29
N ASP A 114 4.23 -5.32 -8.37
CA ASP A 114 3.04 -4.80 -9.04
C ASP A 114 2.36 -5.92 -9.83
N VAL A 115 1.18 -6.33 -9.36
CA VAL A 115 0.41 -7.42 -10.00
C VAL A 115 -0.15 -7.02 -11.37
N ARG A 116 -0.19 -5.74 -11.73
CA ARG A 116 -0.76 -5.26 -13.00
C ARG A 116 0.26 -5.10 -14.12
N PHE A 117 1.54 -4.87 -13.79
CA PHE A 117 2.56 -4.52 -14.79
C PHE A 117 3.85 -5.34 -14.71
N GLY A 118 4.04 -6.22 -13.71
CA GLY A 118 5.24 -7.06 -13.62
C GLY A 118 6.55 -6.27 -13.49
N ALA A 119 6.46 -5.06 -12.94
CA ALA A 119 7.56 -4.14 -12.65
C ALA A 119 7.47 -3.68 -11.19
N ASP A 120 8.49 -2.95 -10.72
CA ASP A 120 8.46 -2.32 -9.40
C ASP A 120 7.24 -1.38 -9.28
N LEU A 121 6.48 -1.49 -8.18
CA LEU A 121 5.22 -0.76 -7.93
C LEU A 121 5.43 0.75 -8.02
N GLN A 122 4.82 1.39 -9.03
CA GLN A 122 4.77 2.85 -9.13
C GLN A 122 3.63 3.46 -8.29
N CYS A 123 2.59 2.66 -7.99
CA CYS A 123 1.43 3.08 -7.20
C CYS A 123 1.09 2.01 -6.15
N ARG A 124 1.05 2.39 -4.87
CA ARG A 124 1.08 1.50 -3.70
C ARG A 124 -0.18 0.66 -3.39
N SER A 125 -1.11 0.52 -4.34
CA SER A 125 -2.30 -0.33 -4.19
C SER A 125 -2.29 -1.54 -5.12
N GLY A 126 -2.57 -2.72 -4.56
CA GLY A 126 -2.61 -3.99 -5.29
C GLY A 126 -1.27 -4.73 -5.33
N GLY A 127 -0.34 -4.42 -4.43
CA GLY A 127 0.90 -5.19 -4.33
C GLY A 127 0.64 -6.60 -3.79
N ARG A 128 1.44 -7.57 -4.23
CA ARG A 128 1.55 -8.88 -3.59
C ARG A 128 2.98 -9.06 -3.09
N ALA A 129 3.12 -9.53 -1.86
CA ALA A 129 4.40 -9.99 -1.31
C ALA A 129 4.30 -11.47 -0.97
N ASP A 130 5.39 -12.20 -1.17
CA ASP A 130 5.56 -13.58 -0.74
C ASP A 130 6.66 -13.62 0.32
N VAL A 131 6.42 -14.36 1.40
CA VAL A 131 7.34 -14.52 2.52
C VAL A 131 7.48 -16.00 2.82
N TRP A 132 8.71 -16.48 2.99
CA TRP A 132 9.01 -17.85 3.36
C TRP A 132 9.52 -17.89 4.79
N VAL A 133 8.91 -18.78 5.57
CA VAL A 133 9.35 -19.08 6.93
C VAL A 133 10.30 -20.26 6.87
N GLU A 134 11.45 -20.20 7.54
CA GLU A 134 12.49 -21.24 7.37
C GLU A 134 12.37 -22.40 8.39
N GLY A 135 11.63 -22.20 9.49
CA GLY A 135 11.27 -23.27 10.44
C GLY A 135 12.32 -23.58 11.51
#